data_AF-Q7QL30-F1
#
_entry.id   AF-Q7QL30-F1
#
_cell.length_a   1.000
_cell.length_b   1.000
_cell.length_c   1.000
_cell.angle_alpha   90.00
_cell.angle_beta   90.00
_cell.angle_gamma   90.00
#
_symmetry.space_group_name_H-M   'P 1'
#
loop_
_entity.id
_entity.type
_entity.pdbx_description
1 polymer ?
#
loop_
_entity_poly.entity_id
_entity_poly.type
_entity_poly.pdbx_seq_one_letter_code
_entity_poly.pdbx_strand_id
1 'polypeptide(L)'
;MKLNWRELNRFADLQKALGYSLEQMDALVHANLSLNVYTRTDLLKLLEVTEEDFTDNLLTPNTRNSQTFKLKQRALHVFQEALRVQQFIETAKSTPEDCISRMKALMKQSHESLRTLYECSHENLDQIVTISDRLGVGTRLTGAGWGGCTVALCDGVEESKRFVETLKAEFYANIPKAQASDIGSLCFTTSPQRGAEIYLIEKQQNNILPTP
;
A
#
# COMPACT_ATOMS: atom_id res chain seq x y z
N MET A 1 7.54 -28.88 -14.94
CA MET A 1 8.61 -28.58 -13.95
C MET A 1 8.09 -28.95 -12.58
N LYS A 2 8.83 -29.73 -11.78
CA LYS A 2 8.48 -29.95 -10.36
C LYS A 2 9.11 -28.81 -9.56
N LEU A 3 8.31 -27.88 -9.05
CA LEU A 3 8.78 -26.82 -8.17
C LEU A 3 8.93 -27.37 -6.75
N ASN A 4 10.05 -27.07 -6.09
CA ASN A 4 10.18 -27.29 -4.66
C ASN A 4 9.59 -26.09 -3.92
N TRP A 5 8.34 -26.22 -3.46
CA TRP A 5 7.63 -25.10 -2.83
C TRP A 5 8.32 -24.60 -1.54
N ARG A 6 9.09 -25.46 -0.85
CA ARG A 6 9.82 -25.08 0.37
C ARG A 6 10.96 -24.10 0.13
N GLU A 7 11.44 -23.99 -1.10
CA GLU A 7 12.46 -23.01 -1.47
C GLU A 7 11.84 -21.66 -1.87
N LEU A 8 10.51 -21.57 -1.97
CA LEU A 8 9.79 -20.39 -2.42
C LEU A 8 9.18 -19.66 -1.22
N ASN A 9 9.75 -18.50 -0.89
CA ASN A 9 9.31 -17.70 0.26
C ASN A 9 8.41 -16.52 -0.14
N ARG A 10 8.39 -16.12 -1.42
CA ARG A 10 7.64 -14.96 -1.90
C ARG A 10 6.88 -15.28 -3.18
N PHE A 11 5.75 -14.62 -3.38
CA PHE A 11 4.98 -14.69 -4.63
C PHE A 11 5.81 -14.32 -5.86
N ALA A 12 6.75 -13.38 -5.74
CA ALA A 12 7.67 -13.02 -6.82
C ALA A 12 8.65 -14.16 -7.18
N ASP A 13 9.05 -14.99 -6.22
CA ASP A 13 9.92 -16.15 -6.47
C ASP A 13 9.15 -17.21 -7.27
N LEU A 14 7.89 -17.46 -6.91
CA LEU A 14 6.99 -18.35 -7.65
C LEU A 14 6.75 -17.85 -9.08
N GLN A 15 6.42 -16.56 -9.24
CA GLN A 15 6.23 -15.96 -10.57
C GLN A 15 7.48 -16.16 -11.45
N LYS A 16 8.67 -15.85 -10.89
CA LYS A 16 9.93 -15.99 -11.60
C LYS A 16 10.22 -17.45 -11.98
N ALA A 17 9.98 -18.40 -11.08
CA ALA A 17 10.22 -19.81 -11.33
C ALA A 17 9.30 -20.39 -12.41
N LEU A 18 8.07 -19.86 -12.53
CA LEU A 18 7.11 -20.25 -13.57
C LEU A 18 7.33 -19.51 -14.90
N GLY A 19 7.96 -18.33 -14.88
CA GLY A 19 8.09 -17.47 -16.05
C GLY A 19 6.77 -16.86 -16.51
N TYR A 20 5.81 -16.71 -15.59
CA TYR A 20 4.45 -16.24 -15.89
C TYR A 20 4.32 -14.71 -15.79
N SER A 21 3.45 -14.13 -16.61
CA SER A 21 2.99 -12.75 -16.44
C SER A 21 2.15 -12.59 -15.16
N LEU A 22 1.91 -11.36 -14.72
CA LEU A 22 1.09 -11.10 -13.52
C LEU A 22 -0.38 -11.52 -13.73
N GLU A 23 -0.90 -11.37 -14.94
CA GLU A 23 -2.23 -11.85 -15.34
C GLU A 23 -2.32 -13.38 -15.32
N GLN A 24 -1.26 -14.06 -15.76
CA GLN A 24 -1.18 -15.52 -15.66
C GLN A 24 -1.10 -15.98 -14.20
N MET A 25 -0.42 -15.22 -13.33
CA MET A 25 -0.39 -15.49 -11.89
C MET A 25 -1.76 -15.28 -11.24
N ASP A 26 -2.51 -14.25 -11.62
CA ASP A 26 -3.88 -14.02 -11.17
C ASP A 26 -4.80 -15.21 -11.54
N ALA A 27 -4.77 -15.62 -12.81
CA ALA A 27 -5.50 -16.80 -13.28
C ALA A 27 -5.09 -18.08 -12.53
N LEU A 28 -3.79 -18.25 -12.24
CA LEU A 28 -3.28 -19.38 -11.47
C LEU A 28 -3.85 -19.40 -10.05
N VAL A 29 -3.96 -18.24 -9.38
CA VAL A 29 -4.58 -18.14 -8.06
C VAL A 29 -6.04 -18.56 -8.11
N HIS A 30 -6.81 -18.09 -9.10
CA HIS A 30 -8.22 -18.49 -9.27
C HIS A 30 -8.39 -19.99 -9.49
N ALA A 31 -7.49 -20.62 -10.25
CA ALA A 31 -7.56 -22.04 -10.57
C ALA A 31 -7.15 -22.95 -9.39
N ASN A 32 -6.24 -22.49 -8.52
CA ASN A 32 -5.63 -23.36 -7.49
C ASN A 32 -6.07 -23.05 -6.06
N LEU A 33 -6.49 -21.82 -5.77
CA LEU A 33 -6.98 -21.43 -4.44
C LEU A 33 -8.51 -21.30 -4.46
N SER A 34 -9.18 -22.39 -4.11
CA SER A 34 -10.64 -22.52 -4.16
C SER A 34 -11.36 -21.96 -2.94
N LEU A 35 -10.73 -22.03 -1.76
CA LEU A 35 -11.36 -21.60 -0.51
C LEU A 35 -11.13 -20.11 -0.24
N ASN A 36 -12.14 -19.46 0.33
CA ASN A 36 -12.02 -18.10 0.85
C ASN A 36 -11.26 -18.07 2.18
N VAL A 37 -11.33 -19.14 2.97
CA VAL A 37 -10.62 -19.28 4.23
C VAL A 37 -10.14 -20.72 4.32
N TYR A 38 -8.83 -20.89 4.47
CA TYR A 38 -8.21 -22.17 4.82
C TYR A 38 -8.06 -22.24 6.33
N THR A 39 -8.47 -23.36 6.93
CA THR A 39 -8.13 -23.64 8.31
C THR A 39 -6.70 -24.15 8.41
N ARG A 40 -6.12 -24.08 9.61
CA ARG A 40 -4.83 -24.71 9.89
C ARG A 40 -4.80 -26.18 9.47
N THR A 41 -5.85 -26.94 9.80
CA THR A 41 -5.99 -28.35 9.41
C THR A 41 -6.00 -28.54 7.90
N ASP A 42 -6.63 -27.63 7.14
CA ASP A 42 -6.61 -27.69 5.68
C ASP A 42 -5.19 -27.52 5.14
N LEU A 43 -4.41 -26.60 5.72
CA LEU A 43 -3.04 -26.33 5.28
C LEU A 43 -2.06 -27.44 5.64
N LEU A 44 -2.18 -28.06 6.82
CA LEU A 44 -1.36 -29.22 7.18
C LEU A 44 -1.54 -30.36 6.18
N LYS A 45 -2.80 -30.61 5.77
CA LYS A 45 -3.12 -31.62 4.75
C LYS A 45 -2.63 -31.22 3.38
N LEU A 46 -2.88 -29.98 2.96
CA LEU A 46 -2.54 -29.48 1.63
C LEU A 46 -1.02 -29.44 1.39
N LEU A 47 -0.26 -29.03 2.40
CA LEU A 47 1.20 -28.93 2.33
C LEU A 47 1.90 -30.25 2.69
N GLU A 48 1.15 -31.24 3.18
CA GLU A 48 1.64 -32.53 3.66
C GLU A 48 2.73 -32.37 4.75
N VAL A 49 2.43 -31.54 5.77
CA VAL A 49 3.36 -31.21 6.86
C VAL A 49 2.79 -31.53 8.23
N THR A 50 3.68 -31.68 9.22
CA THR A 50 3.30 -31.86 10.62
C THR A 50 2.97 -30.52 11.27
N GLU A 51 2.26 -30.57 12.41
CA GLU A 51 1.95 -29.39 13.23
C GLU A 51 3.22 -28.67 13.73
N GLU A 52 4.25 -29.44 14.11
CA GLU A 52 5.55 -28.92 14.55
C GLU A 52 6.24 -28.17 13.41
N ASP A 53 6.38 -28.78 12.23
CA ASP A 53 7.00 -28.15 11.07
C ASP A 53 6.23 -26.89 10.62
N PHE A 54 4.89 -26.94 10.61
CA PHE A 54 4.07 -25.78 10.26
C PHE A 54 4.28 -24.61 11.24
N THR A 55 4.37 -24.90 12.55
CA THR A 55 4.55 -23.88 13.60
C THR A 55 5.94 -23.25 13.59
N ASP A 56 6.97 -24.07 13.39
CA ASP A 56 8.34 -23.64 13.58
C ASP A 56 9.00 -23.14 12.29
N ASN A 57 8.56 -23.62 11.13
CA ASN A 57 9.18 -23.30 9.84
C ASN A 57 8.31 -22.45 8.92
N LEU A 58 6.98 -22.40 9.11
CA LEU A 58 6.07 -21.66 8.20
C LEU A 58 5.37 -20.45 8.85
N LEU A 59 5.43 -20.33 10.17
CA LEU A 59 4.81 -19.23 10.92
C LEU A 59 5.86 -18.42 11.69
N THR A 60 5.57 -17.14 11.87
CA THR A 60 6.33 -16.24 12.74
C THR A 60 5.83 -16.35 14.19
N PRO A 61 6.63 -15.97 15.21
CA PRO A 61 6.22 -16.09 16.62
C PRO A 61 4.85 -15.51 16.95
N ASN A 62 4.49 -14.37 16.34
CA ASN A 62 3.20 -13.70 16.54
C ASN A 62 2.03 -14.28 15.73
N THR A 63 2.27 -15.26 14.86
CA THR A 63 1.23 -15.91 14.02
C THR A 63 1.07 -17.40 14.33
N ARG A 64 1.87 -17.96 15.25
CA ARG A 64 1.82 -19.40 15.62
C ARG A 64 0.43 -19.91 15.99
N ASN A 65 -0.35 -19.09 16.67
CA ASN A 65 -1.70 -19.44 17.13
C ASN A 65 -2.79 -19.20 16.08
N SER A 66 -2.46 -18.70 14.89
CA SER A 66 -3.42 -18.45 13.81
C SER A 66 -4.08 -19.76 13.36
N GLN A 67 -5.41 -19.72 13.29
CA GLN A 67 -6.24 -20.88 12.92
C GLN A 67 -6.82 -20.78 11.51
N THR A 68 -6.80 -19.59 10.91
CA THR A 68 -7.42 -19.31 9.61
C THR A 68 -6.52 -18.45 8.74
N PHE A 69 -6.56 -18.70 7.43
CA PHE A 69 -5.67 -18.10 6.44
C PHE A 69 -6.43 -17.76 5.15
N LYS A 70 -6.40 -16.50 4.71
CA LYS A 70 -7.06 -16.00 3.49
C LYS A 70 -6.12 -16.00 2.28
N LEU A 71 -5.57 -17.18 1.95
CA LEU A 71 -4.50 -17.32 0.96
C LEU A 71 -4.86 -16.70 -0.40
N LYS A 72 -6.07 -17.00 -0.89
CA LYS A 72 -6.55 -16.53 -2.20
C LYS A 72 -6.54 -15.00 -2.29
N GLN A 73 -7.19 -14.35 -1.33
CA GLN A 73 -7.36 -12.90 -1.32
C GLN A 73 -6.02 -12.18 -1.19
N ARG A 74 -5.11 -12.70 -0.34
CA ARG A 74 -3.78 -12.10 -0.19
C ARG A 74 -2.93 -12.27 -1.46
N ALA A 75 -2.97 -13.44 -2.10
CA ALA A 75 -2.27 -13.68 -3.36
C ALA A 75 -2.82 -12.79 -4.50
N LEU A 76 -4.14 -12.72 -4.66
CA LEU A 76 -4.79 -11.84 -5.64
C LEU A 76 -4.38 -10.37 -5.41
N HIS A 77 -4.47 -9.89 -4.17
CA HIS A 77 -4.03 -8.53 -3.85
C HIS A 77 -2.59 -8.27 -4.30
N VAL A 78 -1.65 -9.16 -3.95
CA VAL A 78 -0.22 -8.97 -4.26
C VAL A 78 0.04 -8.93 -5.77
N PHE A 79 -0.48 -9.89 -6.54
CA PHE A 79 -0.24 -9.91 -7.98
C PHE A 79 -0.94 -8.76 -8.71
N GLN A 80 -2.19 -8.44 -8.34
CA GLN A 80 -2.92 -7.33 -8.93
C GLN A 80 -2.33 -5.97 -8.55
N GLU A 81 -1.80 -5.80 -7.33
CA GLU A 81 -1.11 -4.57 -6.93
C GLU A 81 0.21 -4.41 -7.68
N ALA A 82 0.99 -5.48 -7.85
CA ALA A 82 2.18 -5.46 -8.68
C ALA A 82 1.86 -5.06 -10.13
N LEU A 83 0.74 -5.54 -10.68
CA LEU A 83 0.29 -5.20 -12.02
C LEU A 83 -0.10 -3.72 -12.12
N ARG A 84 -0.84 -3.20 -11.13
CA ARG A 84 -1.18 -1.78 -11.04
C ARG A 84 0.07 -0.89 -10.97
N VAL A 85 1.11 -1.32 -10.27
CA VAL A 85 2.40 -0.61 -10.24
C VAL A 85 3.04 -0.56 -11.63
N GLN A 86 3.09 -1.68 -12.36
CA GLN A 86 3.61 -1.70 -13.74
C GLN A 86 2.82 -0.76 -14.65
N GLN A 87 1.49 -0.84 -14.62
CA GLN A 87 0.60 0.03 -15.40
C GLN A 87 0.76 1.51 -15.04
N PHE A 88 0.94 1.83 -13.76
CA PHE A 88 1.16 3.22 -13.31
C PHE A 88 2.48 3.76 -13.85
N ILE A 89 3.56 2.96 -13.80
CA ILE A 89 4.88 3.31 -14.36
C ILE A 89 4.79 3.52 -15.87
N GLU A 90 4.14 2.61 -16.59
CA GLU A 90 3.98 2.69 -18.04
C GLU A 90 3.17 3.91 -18.47
N THR A 91 2.08 4.20 -17.75
CA THR A 91 1.25 5.40 -17.97
C THR A 91 2.09 6.67 -17.75
N ALA A 92 2.85 6.73 -16.65
CA ALA A 92 3.72 7.87 -16.36
C ALA A 92 4.86 8.06 -17.38
N LYS A 93 5.37 6.97 -17.96
CA LYS A 93 6.44 7.02 -18.98
C LYS A 93 5.93 7.40 -20.37
N SER A 94 4.75 6.92 -20.77
CA SER A 94 4.17 7.15 -22.10
C SER A 94 3.40 8.46 -22.20
N THR A 95 3.03 9.06 -21.06
CA THR A 95 2.33 10.35 -20.95
C THR A 95 1.19 10.52 -21.96
N PRO A 96 0.21 9.61 -21.99
CA PRO A 96 -0.95 9.76 -22.88
C PRO A 96 -1.80 10.97 -22.46
N GLU A 97 -2.72 11.41 -23.33
CA GLU A 97 -3.61 12.54 -23.04
C GLU A 97 -4.43 12.35 -21.76
N ASP A 98 -4.82 11.10 -21.44
CA ASP A 98 -5.58 10.71 -20.26
C ASP A 98 -4.70 10.21 -19.09
N CYS A 99 -3.39 10.53 -19.10
CA CYS A 99 -2.39 10.04 -18.13
C CYS A 99 -2.85 10.18 -16.67
N ILE A 100 -3.23 11.40 -16.26
CA ILE A 100 -3.64 11.68 -14.88
C ILE A 100 -4.90 10.89 -14.50
N SER A 101 -5.89 10.83 -15.39
CA SER A 101 -7.13 10.08 -15.17
C SER A 101 -6.87 8.59 -14.98
N ARG A 102 -6.00 7.99 -15.80
CA ARG A 102 -5.59 6.58 -15.65
C ARG A 102 -4.88 6.33 -14.32
N MET A 103 -3.94 7.19 -13.94
CA MET A 103 -3.22 7.09 -12.68
C MET A 103 -4.15 7.21 -11.46
N LYS A 104 -5.11 8.15 -11.50
CA LYS A 104 -6.15 8.29 -10.47
C LYS A 104 -7.00 7.02 -10.36
N ALA A 105 -7.40 6.42 -11.48
CA ALA A 105 -8.16 5.17 -11.50
C ALA A 105 -7.37 3.99 -10.90
N LEU A 106 -6.08 3.86 -11.22
CA LEU A 106 -5.20 2.83 -10.64
C LEU A 106 -5.06 2.98 -9.12
N MET A 107 -4.95 4.22 -8.60
CA MET A 107 -4.91 4.47 -7.16
C MET A 107 -6.22 4.05 -6.48
N LYS A 108 -7.38 4.37 -7.06
CA LYS A 108 -8.69 3.95 -6.55
C LYS A 108 -8.82 2.43 -6.52
N GLN A 109 -8.44 1.74 -7.60
CA GLN A 109 -8.45 0.27 -7.67
C GLN A 109 -7.52 -0.37 -6.64
N SER A 110 -6.34 0.25 -6.40
CA SER A 110 -5.43 -0.18 -5.35
C SER A 110 -6.06 -0.05 -3.96
N HIS A 111 -6.72 1.06 -3.66
CA HIS A 111 -7.44 1.21 -2.38
C HIS A 111 -8.54 0.17 -2.20
N GLU A 112 -9.34 -0.10 -3.24
CA GLU A 112 -10.39 -1.11 -3.19
C GLU A 112 -9.81 -2.50 -2.88
N SER A 113 -8.67 -2.83 -3.49
CA SER A 113 -7.95 -4.08 -3.24
C SER A 113 -7.42 -4.14 -1.80
N LEU A 114 -6.87 -3.04 -1.27
CA LEU A 114 -6.41 -2.95 0.12
C LEU A 114 -7.56 -3.11 1.12
N ARG A 115 -8.74 -2.57 0.79
CA ARG A 115 -9.96 -2.67 1.61
C ARG A 115 -10.56 -4.07 1.62
N THR A 116 -10.72 -4.68 0.44
CA THR A 116 -11.51 -5.92 0.28
C THR A 116 -10.68 -7.19 0.20
N LEU A 117 -9.52 -7.15 -0.48
CA LEU A 117 -8.66 -8.32 -0.67
C LEU A 117 -7.57 -8.42 0.39
N TYR A 118 -6.95 -7.30 0.79
CA TYR A 118 -5.92 -7.31 1.84
C TYR A 118 -6.50 -7.06 3.24
N GLU A 119 -7.65 -6.39 3.31
CA GLU A 119 -8.37 -6.06 4.55
C GLU A 119 -7.51 -5.25 5.54
N CYS A 120 -6.76 -4.29 5.00
CA CYS A 120 -5.91 -3.38 5.78
C CYS A 120 -6.37 -1.92 5.71
N SER A 121 -7.63 -1.65 5.36
CA SER A 121 -8.17 -0.29 5.43
C SER A 121 -8.69 0.05 6.84
N HIS A 122 -9.33 1.20 6.96
CA HIS A 122 -9.96 1.72 8.17
C HIS A 122 -11.10 2.66 7.76
N GLU A 123 -12.19 2.73 8.55
CA GLU A 123 -13.38 3.55 8.25
C GLU A 123 -13.04 5.01 7.87
N ASN A 124 -12.16 5.65 8.64
CA ASN A 124 -11.65 6.99 8.38
C ASN A 124 -10.92 7.11 7.02
N LEU A 125 -10.13 6.11 6.62
CA LEU A 125 -9.46 6.11 5.32
C LEU A 125 -10.47 5.94 4.19
N ASP A 126 -11.44 5.04 4.37
CA ASP A 126 -12.52 4.80 3.41
C ASP A 126 -13.39 6.05 3.22
N GLN A 127 -13.64 6.81 4.29
CA GLN A 127 -14.37 8.08 4.24
C GLN A 127 -13.60 9.15 3.44
N ILE A 128 -12.29 9.29 3.66
CA ILE A 128 -11.44 10.20 2.88
C ILE A 128 -11.48 9.82 1.39
N VAL A 129 -11.39 8.53 1.07
CA VAL A 129 -11.45 8.05 -0.32
C VAL A 129 -12.83 8.29 -0.93
N THR A 130 -13.90 8.16 -0.16
CA THR A 130 -15.27 8.48 -0.62
C THR A 130 -15.40 9.97 -0.95
N ILE A 131 -14.88 10.87 -0.10
CA ILE A 131 -14.86 12.31 -0.37
C ILE A 131 -14.04 12.61 -1.64
N SER A 132 -12.88 11.98 -1.77
CA SER A 132 -11.98 12.10 -2.92
C SER A 132 -12.65 11.72 -4.24
N ASP A 133 -13.42 10.63 -4.25
CA ASP A 133 -14.08 10.11 -5.45
C ASP A 133 -15.11 11.11 -6.00
N ARG A 134 -15.90 11.75 -5.12
CA ARG A 134 -16.85 12.81 -5.52
C ARG A 134 -16.17 14.02 -6.16
N LEU A 135 -14.90 14.25 -5.83
CA LEU A 135 -14.11 15.37 -6.33
C LEU A 135 -13.24 15.01 -7.54
N GLY A 136 -13.26 13.76 -8.00
CA GLY A 136 -12.42 13.27 -9.09
C GLY A 136 -10.93 13.19 -8.73
N VAL A 137 -10.60 13.09 -7.44
CA VAL A 137 -9.22 12.95 -6.95
C VAL A 137 -8.91 11.46 -6.76
N GLY A 138 -7.74 11.02 -7.22
CA GLY A 138 -7.31 9.62 -7.04
C GLY A 138 -6.65 9.43 -5.68
N THR A 139 -7.30 8.76 -4.75
CA THR A 139 -6.79 8.59 -3.37
C THR A 139 -6.74 7.14 -2.96
N ARG A 140 -5.70 6.79 -2.19
CA ARG A 140 -5.56 5.50 -1.51
C ARG A 140 -4.89 5.66 -0.15
N LEU A 141 -5.03 4.66 0.70
CA LEU A 141 -4.21 4.56 1.91
C LEU A 141 -2.72 4.40 1.54
N THR A 142 -1.83 4.82 2.44
CA THR A 142 -0.38 4.64 2.29
C THR A 142 0.25 4.16 3.59
N GLY A 143 1.34 3.41 3.49
CA GLY A 143 1.91 2.65 4.60
C GLY A 143 1.19 1.32 4.84
N ALA A 144 1.24 0.83 6.08
CA ALA A 144 0.73 -0.50 6.43
C ALA A 144 -0.80 -0.61 6.41
N GLY A 145 -1.51 0.50 6.63
CA GLY A 145 -2.96 0.49 6.78
C GLY A 145 -3.43 0.36 8.24
N TRP A 146 -4.70 -0.06 8.42
CA TRP A 146 -5.43 -0.07 9.70
C TRP A 146 -5.47 1.29 10.40
N GLY A 147 -5.44 2.37 9.61
CA GLY A 147 -5.31 3.76 10.04
C GLY A 147 -4.13 4.44 9.36
N GLY A 148 -3.66 5.54 9.94
CA GLY A 148 -2.52 6.30 9.40
C GLY A 148 -2.94 7.27 8.30
N CYS A 149 -2.22 7.25 7.17
CA CYS A 149 -2.30 8.28 6.14
C CYS A 149 -2.95 7.79 4.84
N THR A 150 -3.45 8.76 4.07
CA THR A 150 -3.78 8.58 2.65
C THR A 150 -2.80 9.37 1.79
N VAL A 151 -2.70 8.99 0.52
CA VAL A 151 -2.02 9.76 -0.53
C VAL A 151 -2.99 10.01 -1.67
N ALA A 152 -3.02 11.24 -2.16
CA ALA A 152 -3.97 11.72 -3.15
C ALA A 152 -3.24 12.35 -4.34
N LEU A 153 -3.63 11.96 -5.56
CA LEU A 153 -3.15 12.54 -6.80
C LEU A 153 -4.15 13.59 -7.29
N CYS A 154 -3.70 14.85 -7.29
CA CYS A 154 -4.46 15.99 -7.79
C CYS A 154 -3.85 16.50 -9.11
N ASP A 155 -4.71 16.95 -10.02
CA ASP A 155 -4.33 17.61 -11.28
C ASP A 155 -4.13 19.12 -11.05
N GLY A 156 -2.94 19.44 -10.56
CA GLY A 156 -2.54 20.82 -10.29
C GLY A 156 -3.00 21.39 -8.95
N VAL A 157 -2.60 22.64 -8.72
CA VAL A 157 -2.72 23.32 -7.41
C VAL A 157 -4.17 23.58 -7.03
N GLU A 158 -5.02 23.98 -7.98
CA GLU A 158 -6.41 24.35 -7.68
C GLU A 158 -7.26 23.14 -7.25
N GLU A 159 -7.08 21.98 -7.90
CA GLU A 159 -7.74 20.74 -7.45
C GLU A 159 -7.26 20.34 -6.05
N SER A 160 -5.95 20.48 -5.77
CA SER A 160 -5.40 20.16 -4.45
C SER A 160 -5.95 21.07 -3.35
N LYS A 161 -6.06 22.38 -3.59
CA LYS A 161 -6.66 23.34 -2.64
C LYS A 161 -8.11 22.99 -2.37
N ARG A 162 -8.90 22.74 -3.43
CA ARG A 162 -10.31 22.33 -3.30
C ARG A 162 -10.43 21.07 -2.44
N PHE A 163 -9.56 20.08 -2.68
CA PHE A 163 -9.59 18.84 -1.93
C PHE A 163 -9.26 19.04 -0.43
N VAL A 164 -8.22 19.81 -0.11
CA VAL A 164 -7.85 20.12 1.28
C VAL A 164 -8.99 20.84 2.02
N GLU A 165 -9.62 21.85 1.40
CA GLU A 165 -10.73 22.57 2.01
C GLU A 165 -11.97 21.67 2.21
N THR A 166 -12.26 20.78 1.26
CA THR A 166 -13.35 19.80 1.45
C THR A 166 -13.04 18.81 2.58
N LEU A 167 -11.82 18.29 2.68
CA LEU A 167 -11.44 17.42 3.80
C LEU A 167 -11.52 18.13 5.14
N LYS A 168 -11.09 19.40 5.19
CA LYS A 168 -11.20 20.24 6.39
C LYS A 168 -12.66 20.36 6.83
N ALA A 169 -13.57 20.66 5.91
CA ALA A 169 -14.98 20.90 6.20
C ALA A 169 -15.79 19.62 6.48
N GLU A 170 -15.52 18.52 5.77
CA GLU A 170 -16.38 17.32 5.83
C GLU A 170 -15.80 16.16 6.64
N PHE A 171 -14.46 16.07 6.77
CA PHE A 171 -13.80 14.99 7.49
C PHE A 171 -13.24 15.49 8.82
N TYR A 172 -12.26 16.40 8.78
CA TYR A 172 -11.55 16.84 9.98
C TYR A 172 -12.43 17.67 10.94
N ALA A 173 -13.38 18.45 10.43
CA ALA A 173 -14.34 19.18 11.26
C ALA A 173 -15.17 18.26 12.17
N ASN A 174 -15.31 16.97 11.84
CA ASN A 174 -16.07 15.99 12.63
C ASN A 174 -15.20 15.20 13.61
N ILE A 175 -13.90 15.49 13.72
CA ILE A 175 -12.95 14.79 14.58
C ILE A 175 -12.47 15.75 15.69
N PRO A 176 -12.85 15.56 16.96
CA PRO A 176 -12.50 16.49 18.05
C PRO A 176 -11.00 16.75 18.19
N LYS A 177 -10.16 15.72 18.02
CA LYS A 177 -8.69 15.87 18.07
C LYS A 177 -8.14 16.70 16.91
N ALA A 178 -8.77 16.63 15.74
CA ALA A 178 -8.35 17.39 14.57
C ALA A 178 -8.70 18.87 14.68
N GLN A 179 -9.84 19.19 15.32
CA GLN A 179 -10.24 20.59 15.58
C GLN A 179 -9.25 21.36 16.46
N ALA A 180 -8.56 20.65 17.36
CA ALA A 180 -7.52 21.23 18.22
C ALA A 180 -6.14 21.32 17.55
N SER A 181 -6.01 20.84 16.31
CA SER A 181 -4.74 20.76 15.59
C SER A 181 -4.71 21.73 14.40
N ASP A 182 -3.52 22.16 14.00
CA ASP A 182 -3.35 22.88 12.73
C ASP A 182 -3.64 21.94 11.56
N ILE A 183 -4.55 22.35 10.66
CA ILE A 183 -4.92 21.54 9.48
C ILE A 183 -3.70 21.26 8.59
N GLY A 184 -2.73 22.18 8.52
CA GLY A 184 -1.49 22.01 7.75
C GLY A 184 -0.62 20.85 8.24
N SER A 185 -0.75 20.46 9.51
CA SER A 185 -0.07 19.29 10.07
C SER A 185 -0.78 17.95 9.74
N LEU A 186 -2.05 18.01 9.37
CA LEU A 186 -2.89 16.83 9.10
C LEU A 186 -3.08 16.56 7.61
N CYS A 187 -3.12 17.62 6.80
CA CYS A 187 -3.39 17.57 5.37
C CYS A 187 -2.56 18.65 4.66
N PHE A 188 -1.61 18.21 3.83
CA PHE A 188 -0.70 19.09 3.12
C PHE A 188 -0.36 18.53 1.74
N THR A 189 -0.02 19.43 0.82
CA THR A 189 0.48 19.08 -0.51
C THR A 189 1.97 18.78 -0.45
N THR A 190 2.43 17.81 -1.21
CA THR A 190 3.85 17.44 -1.29
C THR A 190 4.27 17.18 -2.73
N SER A 191 5.58 17.24 -2.99
CA SER A 191 6.22 16.84 -4.24
C SER A 191 7.45 16.00 -3.94
N PRO A 192 7.96 15.17 -4.87
CA PRO A 192 9.15 14.36 -4.65
C PRO A 192 10.34 15.21 -4.17
N GLN A 193 10.91 14.85 -3.01
CA GLN A 193 12.03 15.56 -2.39
C GLN A 193 13.32 14.73 -2.46
N ARG A 194 14.45 15.37 -2.11
CA ARG A 194 15.76 14.72 -1.99
C ARG A 194 15.77 13.71 -0.84
N GLY A 195 16.65 12.71 -0.94
CA GLY A 195 16.84 11.68 0.08
C GLY A 195 17.71 12.17 1.26
N ALA A 196 18.25 11.23 2.03
CA ALA A 196 19.10 11.53 3.17
C ALA A 196 20.41 12.23 2.76
N GLU A 197 20.78 13.29 3.47
CA GLU A 197 21.95 14.13 3.19
C GLU A 197 22.75 14.46 4.46
N ILE A 198 24.06 14.61 4.30
CA ILE A 198 24.97 15.05 5.36
C ILE A 198 25.26 16.53 5.15
N TYR A 199 24.91 17.35 6.13
CA TYR A 199 25.25 18.77 6.16
C TYR A 199 26.53 18.98 6.97
N LEU A 200 27.61 19.40 6.29
CA LEU A 200 28.85 19.79 6.95
C LEU A 200 28.74 21.24 7.42
N ILE A 201 28.77 21.45 8.74
CA ILE A 201 28.80 22.78 9.33
C ILE A 201 30.26 23.16 9.52
N GLU A 202 30.75 24.12 8.74
CA GLU A 202 32.06 24.72 9.00
C GLU A 202 32.00 25.51 10.31
N LYS A 203 32.86 25.16 11.28
CA LYS A 203 33.03 25.98 12.49
C LYS A 203 33.61 27.32 12.05
N GLN A 204 32.84 28.40 12.19
CA GLN A 204 33.41 29.75 12.13
C GLN A 204 34.56 29.83 13.15
N GLN A 205 35.77 30.13 12.66
CA GLN A 205 36.87 30.51 13.55
C GLN A 205 36.42 31.76 14.29
N ASN A 206 36.22 31.63 15.61
CA ASN A 206 36.09 32.79 16.49
C ASN A 206 37.34 33.66 16.32
N ASN A 207 37.22 34.75 15.56
CA ASN A 207 38.18 35.85 15.62
C ASN A 207 38.11 36.41 17.05
N ILE A 208 39.03 35.95 17.88
CA ILE A 208 39.36 36.60 19.15
C ILE A 208 39.78 38.02 18.77
N LEU A 209 38.90 38.99 18.99
CA LEU A 209 39.24 40.41 18.92
C LEU A 209 40.40 40.67 19.90
N PRO A 210 41.45 41.42 19.50
CA PRO A 210 42.48 41.82 20.44
C PRO A 210 41.86 42.76 21.47
N THR A 211 41.93 42.40 22.75
CA THR A 211 41.64 43.31 23.86
C THR A 211 42.65 44.46 23.87
N PRO A 212 42.21 45.69 24.18
CA PRO A 212 43.05 46.89 24.20
C PRO A 212 44.16 46.87 25.26
#